data_AF-A0A3S5AZQ7-F1
#
_entry.id   AF-A0A3S5AZQ7-F1
#
_cell.length_a   1.000
_cell.length_b   1.000
_cell.length_c   1.000
_cell.angle_alpha   90.00
_cell.angle_beta   90.00
_cell.angle_gamma   90.00
#
_symmetry.space_group_name_H-M   'P 1'
#
loop_
_entity.id
_entity.type
_entity.pdbx_description
1 polymer ?
#
loop_
_entity_poly.entity_id
_entity_poly.type
_entity_poly.pdbx_seq_one_letter_code
_entity_poly.pdbx_strand_id
1 'polypeptide(L)'
;METIKSKLSGDYGNLVRALFQTPIEMLSFDLGQGIRRSGTYTVGLNEILGCANNAEIKAIKEAHITLEKQSLDQSVTKECKGEYQHLMLCLLRASREEDDPDLIQNAIVTGDFIQLIDHKRLERDVATLRQVLQTAWVNIAAVYASELIIC
;
A
#
# COMPACT_ATOMS: atom_id res chain seq x y z
N MET A 1 -0.16 -23.73 16.22
CA MET A 1 -0.78 -22.43 16.54
C MET A 1 -1.86 -22.48 17.63
N GLU A 2 -2.72 -23.49 17.69
CA GLU A 2 -3.84 -23.54 18.65
C GLU A 2 -3.40 -23.58 20.12
N THR A 3 -2.31 -24.29 20.44
CA THR A 3 -1.73 -24.33 21.79
C THR A 3 -1.26 -22.96 22.26
N ILE A 4 -0.68 -22.15 21.36
CA ILE A 4 -0.21 -20.80 21.69
C ILE A 4 -1.41 -19.87 21.92
N LYS A 5 -2.44 -19.93 21.06
CA LYS A 5 -3.67 -19.13 21.19
C LYS A 5 -4.42 -19.41 22.49
N SER A 6 -4.41 -20.65 22.98
CA SER A 6 -5.11 -21.01 24.23
C SER A 6 -4.33 -20.67 25.50
N LYS A 7 -2.99 -20.55 25.42
CA LYS A 7 -2.12 -20.32 26.57
C LYS A 7 -1.69 -18.87 26.73
N LEU A 8 -1.55 -18.13 25.62
CA LEU A 8 -1.01 -16.78 25.63
C LEU A 8 -2.04 -15.79 25.04
N SER A 9 -2.21 -14.66 25.72
CA SER A 9 -3.14 -13.59 25.34
C SER A 9 -2.44 -12.24 25.26
N GLY A 10 -3.15 -11.23 24.75
CA GLY A 10 -2.64 -9.87 24.60
C GLY A 10 -1.43 -9.76 23.67
N ASP A 11 -0.64 -8.71 23.87
CA ASP A 11 0.50 -8.37 23.02
C ASP A 11 1.61 -9.43 23.07
N TYR A 12 1.83 -10.03 24.24
CA TYR A 12 2.78 -11.15 24.37
C TYR A 12 2.37 -12.35 23.52
N GLY A 13 1.08 -12.71 23.52
CA GLY A 13 0.56 -13.77 22.67
C GLY A 13 0.65 -13.43 21.18
N ASN A 14 0.50 -12.16 20.79
CA ASN A 14 0.71 -11.71 19.41
C ASN A 14 2.18 -11.85 18.99
N LEU A 15 3.11 -11.36 19.83
CA LEU A 15 4.55 -11.45 19.57
C LEU A 15 5.02 -12.90 19.40
N VAL A 16 4.66 -13.77 20.34
CA VAL A 16 5.05 -15.19 20.27
C VAL A 16 4.47 -15.85 19.02
N ARG A 17 3.26 -15.48 18.59
CA ARG A 17 2.70 -15.99 17.33
C ARG A 17 3.49 -15.52 16.11
N ALA A 18 3.84 -14.25 16.06
CA ALA A 18 4.63 -13.69 14.95
C ALA A 18 5.98 -14.41 14.78
N LEU A 19 6.62 -14.84 15.88
CA LEU A 19 7.89 -15.59 15.83
C LEU A 19 7.79 -16.98 15.16
N PHE A 20 6.58 -17.55 15.04
CA PHE A 20 6.35 -18.84 14.37
C PHE A 20 5.73 -18.68 12.97
N GLN A 21 5.59 -17.46 12.48
CA GLN A 21 5.06 -17.17 11.15
C GLN A 21 6.20 -16.80 10.20
N THR A 22 6.05 -17.15 8.94
CA THR A 22 6.90 -16.57 7.89
C THR A 22 6.60 -15.07 7.75
N PRO A 23 7.54 -14.27 7.21
CA PRO A 23 7.31 -12.85 6.99
C PRO A 23 6.02 -12.56 6.19
N ILE A 24 5.75 -13.36 5.16
CA ILE A 24 4.54 -13.23 4.33
C ILE A 24 3.26 -13.53 5.13
N GLU A 25 3.27 -14.57 5.97
CA GLU A 25 2.12 -14.89 6.82
C GLU A 25 1.87 -13.83 7.89
N MET A 26 2.94 -13.23 8.44
CA MET A 26 2.85 -12.12 9.37
C MET A 26 2.24 -10.89 8.71
N LEU A 27 2.75 -10.49 7.52
CA LEU A 27 2.18 -9.38 6.74
C LEU A 27 0.71 -9.62 6.39
N SER A 28 0.36 -10.85 6.01
CA SER A 28 -1.01 -11.23 5.71
C SER A 28 -1.94 -11.19 6.92
N PHE A 29 -1.44 -11.61 8.08
CA PHE A 29 -2.15 -11.50 9.36
C PHE A 29 -2.38 -10.05 9.76
N ASP A 30 -1.35 -9.21 9.68
CA ASP A 30 -1.42 -7.78 10.00
C ASP A 30 -2.39 -7.05 9.07
N LEU A 31 -2.42 -7.39 7.77
CA LEU A 31 -3.42 -6.91 6.83
C LEU A 31 -4.83 -7.32 7.22
N GLY A 32 -5.06 -8.59 7.59
CA GLY A 32 -6.37 -9.06 8.04
C GLY A 32 -6.86 -8.32 9.29
N GLN A 33 -5.96 -8.09 10.24
CA GLN A 33 -6.25 -7.34 11.46
C GLN A 33 -6.52 -5.85 11.17
N GLY A 34 -5.76 -5.24 10.26
CA GLY A 34 -5.94 -3.87 9.82
C GLY A 34 -7.27 -3.64 9.10
N ILE A 35 -7.70 -4.61 8.27
CA ILE A 35 -8.97 -4.56 7.54
C ILE A 35 -10.17 -4.69 8.47
N ARG A 36 -10.13 -5.59 9.45
CA ARG A 36 -11.27 -5.87 10.37
C ARG A 36 -11.57 -4.76 11.37
N ARG A 37 -10.64 -3.84 11.60
CA ARG A 37 -10.73 -2.80 12.64
C ARG A 37 -11.06 -1.44 12.00
N SER A 38 -12.35 -1.12 11.97
CA SER A 38 -12.87 0.18 11.51
C SER A 38 -12.18 1.36 12.21
N GLY A 39 -11.58 2.25 11.41
CA GLY A 39 -11.33 3.65 11.81
C GLY A 39 -9.88 4.10 12.04
N THR A 40 -8.89 3.21 12.25
CA THR A 40 -7.55 3.68 12.69
C THR A 40 -6.33 2.96 12.10
N TYR A 41 -6.51 1.85 11.37
CA TYR A 41 -5.40 1.05 10.82
C TYR A 41 -5.34 1.02 9.28
N THR A 42 -5.89 2.05 8.61
CA THR A 42 -5.53 2.35 7.20
C THR A 42 -4.01 2.45 7.02
N VAL A 43 -3.29 2.79 8.09
CA VAL A 43 -1.83 2.80 8.21
C VAL A 43 -1.21 1.46 7.83
N GLY A 44 -1.68 0.32 8.35
CA GLY A 44 -1.08 -0.98 8.04
C GLY A 44 -1.29 -1.42 6.59
N LEU A 45 -2.45 -1.10 6.01
CA LEU A 45 -2.74 -1.35 4.59
C LEU A 45 -1.83 -0.51 3.69
N ASN A 46 -1.66 0.78 4.01
CA ASN A 46 -0.78 1.70 3.29
C ASN A 46 0.70 1.30 3.39
N GLU A 47 1.17 0.99 4.59
CA GLU A 47 2.56 0.60 4.86
C GLU A 47 2.91 -0.70 4.14
N ILE A 48 2.05 -1.72 4.26
CA ILE A 48 2.34 -3.03 3.68
C ILE A 48 2.20 -2.99 2.15
N LEU A 49 1.07 -2.50 1.61
CA LEU A 49 0.87 -2.50 0.16
C LEU A 49 1.71 -1.44 -0.58
N GLY A 50 2.05 -0.35 0.10
CA GLY A 50 2.90 0.70 -0.46
C GLY A 50 4.36 0.28 -0.61
N CYS A 51 4.86 -0.59 0.29
CA CYS A 51 6.25 -1.01 0.32
C CYS A 51 6.50 -2.40 -0.28
N ALA A 52 5.51 -3.29 -0.31
CA ALA A 52 5.67 -4.62 -0.92
C ALA A 52 5.89 -4.50 -2.43
N ASN A 53 6.60 -5.45 -3.06
CA ASN A 53 6.73 -5.63 -4.51
C ASN A 53 5.61 -6.55 -5.07
N ASN A 54 5.52 -6.72 -6.39
CA ASN A 54 4.47 -7.50 -7.05
C ASN A 54 4.49 -8.99 -6.65
N ALA A 55 5.68 -9.57 -6.48
CA ALA A 55 5.82 -10.96 -6.05
C ALA A 55 5.34 -11.14 -4.60
N GLU A 56 5.72 -10.21 -3.72
CA GLU A 56 5.28 -10.17 -2.32
C GLU A 56 3.77 -9.99 -2.21
N ILE A 57 3.16 -9.08 -2.97
CA ILE A 57 1.70 -8.89 -2.97
C ILE A 57 0.98 -10.18 -3.38
N LYS A 58 1.49 -10.91 -4.39
CA LYS A 58 0.91 -12.20 -4.80
C LYS A 58 1.01 -13.24 -3.68
N ALA A 59 2.18 -13.38 -3.06
CA ALA A 59 2.40 -14.30 -1.95
C ALA A 59 1.52 -13.96 -0.74
N ILE A 60 1.37 -12.67 -0.42
CA ILE A 60 0.48 -12.18 0.64
C ILE A 60 -0.97 -12.56 0.36
N LYS A 61 -1.44 -12.38 -0.89
CA LYS A 61 -2.81 -12.74 -1.28
C LYS A 61 -3.09 -14.24 -1.10
N GLU A 62 -2.13 -15.09 -1.47
CA GLU A 62 -2.22 -16.55 -1.27
C GLU A 62 -2.24 -16.93 0.21
N ALA A 63 -1.34 -16.35 1.01
CA ALA A 63 -1.31 -16.54 2.46
C ALA A 63 -2.62 -16.08 3.12
N HIS A 64 -3.20 -14.97 2.66
CA HIS A 64 -4.43 -14.42 3.21
C HIS A 64 -5.62 -15.35 3.03
N ILE A 65 -5.75 -15.97 1.85
CA ILE A 65 -6.80 -16.95 1.59
C ILE A 65 -6.66 -18.15 2.54
N THR A 66 -5.42 -18.61 2.77
CA THR A 66 -5.12 -19.73 3.66
C THR A 66 -5.48 -19.42 5.12
N LEU A 67 -5.17 -18.21 5.59
CA LEU A 67 -5.34 -17.78 6.97
C LEU A 67 -6.77 -17.34 7.31
N GLU A 68 -7.38 -16.52 6.44
CA GLU A 68 -8.66 -15.85 6.70
C GLU A 68 -9.84 -16.47 5.94
N LYS A 69 -9.59 -17.45 5.06
CA LYS A 69 -10.60 -18.13 4.22
C LYS A 69 -11.41 -17.18 3.32
N GLN A 70 -10.89 -15.99 3.09
CA GLN A 70 -11.47 -14.94 2.25
C GLN A 70 -10.34 -14.30 1.43
N SER A 71 -10.63 -13.81 0.23
CA SER A 71 -9.60 -13.11 -0.54
C SER A 71 -9.37 -11.69 -0.01
N LEU A 72 -8.13 -11.23 -0.12
CA LEU A 72 -7.75 -9.90 0.34
C LEU A 72 -8.53 -8.79 -0.41
N ASP A 73 -8.78 -8.99 -1.70
CA ASP A 73 -9.59 -8.08 -2.53
C ASP A 73 -11.03 -7.97 -2.02
N GLN A 74 -11.65 -9.07 -1.59
CA GLN A 74 -12.99 -9.06 -0.99
C GLN A 74 -12.99 -8.33 0.35
N SER A 75 -11.97 -8.59 1.17
CA SER A 75 -11.81 -7.94 2.48
C SER A 75 -11.67 -6.42 2.32
N VAL A 76 -10.84 -5.95 1.39
CA VAL A 76 -10.71 -4.52 1.05
C VAL A 76 -12.01 -3.94 0.49
N THR A 77 -12.69 -4.69 -0.40
CA THR A 77 -13.95 -4.22 -1.01
C THR A 77 -15.07 -4.01 0.01
N LYS A 78 -15.08 -4.81 1.07
CA LYS A 78 -16.09 -4.73 2.13
C LYS A 78 -15.83 -3.59 3.10
N GLU A 79 -14.57 -3.38 3.48
CA GLU A 79 -14.22 -2.48 4.59
C GLU A 79 -13.77 -1.08 4.12
N CYS A 80 -13.27 -0.94 2.89
CA CYS A 80 -12.86 0.34 2.31
C CYS A 80 -13.95 0.89 1.37
N LYS A 81 -14.01 2.22 1.21
CA LYS A 81 -14.97 2.89 0.32
C LYS A 81 -14.32 4.01 -0.52
N GLY A 82 -14.92 4.32 -1.66
CA GLY A 82 -14.56 5.46 -2.52
C GLY A 82 -13.18 5.33 -3.16
N GLU A 83 -12.52 6.46 -3.38
CA GLU A 83 -11.20 6.51 -4.04
C GLU A 83 -10.12 5.72 -3.30
N TYR A 84 -10.18 5.66 -1.97
CA TYR A 84 -9.24 4.88 -1.18
C TYR A 84 -9.36 3.38 -1.47
N GLN A 85 -10.58 2.86 -1.54
CA GLN A 85 -10.83 1.47 -1.94
C GLN A 85 -10.29 1.20 -3.34
N HIS A 86 -10.53 2.12 -4.28
CA HIS A 86 -10.06 1.98 -5.65
C HIS A 86 -8.53 1.89 -5.71
N LEU A 87 -7.83 2.78 -5.00
CA LEU A 87 -6.38 2.77 -4.90
C LEU A 87 -5.84 1.45 -4.33
N MET A 88 -6.40 0.97 -3.22
CA MET A 88 -5.97 -0.29 -2.60
C MET A 88 -6.18 -1.49 -3.54
N LEU A 89 -7.32 -1.56 -4.23
CA LEU A 89 -7.58 -2.61 -5.22
C LEU A 89 -6.62 -2.52 -6.41
N CYS A 90 -6.21 -1.32 -6.84
CA CYS A 90 -5.19 -1.15 -7.87
C CYS A 90 -3.82 -1.68 -7.41
N LEU A 91 -3.40 -1.41 -6.18
CA LEU A 91 -2.16 -1.98 -5.62
C LEU A 91 -2.22 -3.52 -5.56
N LEU A 92 -3.35 -4.08 -5.13
CA LEU A 92 -3.57 -5.52 -5.04
C LEU A 92 -3.55 -6.27 -6.38
N ARG A 93 -3.55 -5.57 -7.51
CA ARG A 93 -3.36 -6.19 -8.84
C ARG A 93 -1.93 -6.71 -9.04
N ALA A 94 -0.95 -6.21 -8.27
CA ALA A 94 0.45 -6.63 -8.36
C ALA A 94 0.99 -6.55 -9.81
N SER A 95 0.66 -5.45 -10.49
CA SER A 95 1.01 -5.18 -11.88
C SER A 95 1.75 -3.84 -12.01
N ARG A 96 2.50 -3.44 -10.98
CA ARG A 96 3.33 -2.24 -11.07
C ARG A 96 4.49 -2.52 -12.01
N GLU A 97 4.93 -1.49 -12.69
CA GLU A 97 6.20 -1.52 -13.41
C GLU A 97 7.32 -1.59 -12.37
N GLU A 98 8.16 -2.62 -12.49
CA GLU A 98 9.30 -2.86 -11.60
C GLU A 98 10.58 -2.80 -12.43
N ASP A 99 11.64 -2.27 -11.84
CA ASP A 99 12.94 -2.18 -12.50
C ASP A 99 13.54 -3.57 -12.71
N ASP A 100 14.36 -3.70 -13.74
CA ASP A 100 15.09 -4.93 -14.04
C ASP A 100 15.98 -5.32 -12.84
N PRO A 101 15.86 -6.55 -12.29
CA PRO A 101 16.70 -7.02 -11.20
C PRO A 101 18.19 -6.86 -11.46
N ASP A 102 18.64 -7.03 -12.71
CA ASP A 102 20.05 -6.89 -13.06
C ASP A 102 20.51 -5.42 -12.99
N LEU A 103 19.65 -4.48 -13.38
CA LEU A 103 19.92 -3.05 -13.23
C LEU A 103 19.98 -2.65 -11.76
N ILE A 104 19.06 -3.15 -10.93
CA ILE A 104 19.07 -2.94 -9.48
C ILE A 104 20.37 -3.47 -8.87
N GLN A 105 20.77 -4.68 -9.23
CA GLN A 105 21.98 -5.30 -8.70
C GLN A 105 23.24 -4.51 -9.10
N ASN A 106 23.31 -4.05 -10.36
CA ASN A 106 24.41 -3.22 -10.83
C ASN A 106 24.47 -1.87 -10.09
N ALA A 107 23.33 -1.23 -9.80
CA ALA A 107 23.28 0.00 -9.02
C ALA A 107 23.79 -0.20 -7.58
N ILE A 108 23.43 -1.32 -6.94
CA ILE A 108 23.93 -1.65 -5.59
C ILE A 108 25.45 -1.84 -5.60
N VAL A 109 25.99 -2.55 -6.60
CA VAL A 109 27.42 -2.84 -6.71
C VAL A 109 28.24 -1.59 -7.02
N THR A 110 27.74 -0.74 -7.93
CA THR A 110 28.43 0.48 -8.36
C THR A 110 28.22 1.66 -7.42
N GLY A 111 27.14 1.64 -6.62
CA GLY A 111 26.70 2.77 -5.81
C GLY A 111 26.07 3.91 -6.63
N ASP A 112 25.93 3.73 -7.95
CA ASP A 112 25.29 4.70 -8.82
C ASP A 112 23.80 4.39 -8.96
N PHE A 113 22.98 5.02 -8.12
CA PHE A 113 21.53 4.86 -8.15
C PHE A 113 20.85 5.78 -9.18
N ILE A 114 21.58 6.70 -9.81
CA ILE A 114 21.01 7.62 -10.82
C ILE A 114 20.51 6.80 -12.02
N GLN A 115 21.17 5.69 -12.34
CA GLN A 115 20.77 4.81 -13.44
C GLN A 115 19.40 4.13 -13.24
N LEU A 116 18.88 4.06 -12.01
CA LEU A 116 17.54 3.52 -11.73
C LEU A 116 16.44 4.56 -11.96
N ILE A 117 16.79 5.83 -12.14
CA ILE A 117 15.81 6.90 -12.33
C ILE A 117 15.39 6.94 -13.80
N ASP A 118 14.14 6.60 -14.10
CA ASP A 118 13.54 6.90 -15.40
C ASP A 118 13.31 8.42 -15.52
N HIS A 119 14.33 9.12 -16.02
CA HIS A 119 14.28 10.57 -16.23
C HIS A 119 13.15 11.01 -17.17
N LYS A 120 12.80 10.21 -18.18
CA LYS A 120 11.72 10.57 -19.12
C LYS A 120 10.37 10.48 -18.45
N ARG A 121 10.17 9.50 -17.58
CA ARG A 121 8.97 9.39 -16.76
C ARG A 121 8.91 10.51 -15.73
N LEU A 122 10.01 10.78 -15.02
CA LEU A 122 10.10 11.88 -14.07
C LEU A 122 9.70 13.21 -14.70
N GLU A 123 10.23 13.53 -15.89
CA GLU A 123 9.90 14.77 -16.59
C GLU A 123 8.40 14.85 -16.97
N ARG A 124 7.81 13.74 -17.43
CA ARG A 124 6.37 13.66 -17.72
C ARG A 124 5.54 13.88 -16.46
N ASP A 125 5.86 13.19 -15.38
CA ASP A 125 5.13 13.27 -14.11
C ASP A 125 5.23 14.68 -13.51
N VAL A 126 6.41 15.31 -13.56
CA VAL A 126 6.61 16.71 -13.14
C VAL A 126 5.75 17.66 -14.00
N ALA A 127 5.66 17.44 -15.31
CA ALA A 127 4.83 18.26 -16.18
C ALA A 127 3.34 18.11 -15.86
N THR A 128 2.86 16.88 -15.63
CA THR A 128 1.48 16.60 -15.21
C THR A 128 1.17 17.26 -13.87
N LEU A 129 2.05 17.12 -12.87
CA LEU A 129 1.88 17.76 -11.56
C LEU A 129 1.83 19.28 -11.68
N ARG A 130 2.70 19.90 -12.48
CA ARG A 130 2.66 21.35 -12.74
C ARG A 130 1.33 21.77 -13.34
N GLN A 131 0.80 21.01 -14.30
CA GLN A 131 -0.48 21.30 -14.95
C GLN A 131 -1.64 21.19 -13.95
N VAL A 132 -1.69 20.12 -13.16
CA VAL A 132 -2.74 19.91 -12.14
C VAL A 132 -2.69 21.01 -11.08
N LEU A 133 -1.50 21.40 -10.64
CA LEU A 133 -1.35 22.50 -9.69
C LEU A 133 -1.82 23.82 -10.30
N GLN A 134 -1.45 24.13 -11.54
CA GLN A 134 -1.91 25.36 -12.20
C GLN A 134 -3.43 25.42 -12.32
N THR A 135 -4.08 24.32 -12.71
CA THR A 135 -5.56 24.29 -12.82
C THR A 135 -6.24 24.32 -11.45
N ALA A 136 -5.70 23.62 -10.45
CA ALA A 136 -6.22 23.64 -9.09
C ALA A 136 -6.11 25.03 -8.45
N TRP A 137 -5.00 25.73 -8.64
CA TRP A 137 -4.83 27.11 -8.16
C TRP A 137 -5.82 28.08 -8.79
N VAL A 138 -6.08 27.96 -10.10
CA VAL A 138 -7.10 28.76 -10.79
C VAL A 138 -8.50 28.46 -10.23
N ASN A 139 -8.83 27.19 -10.00
CA ASN A 139 -10.13 26.81 -9.45
C ASN A 139 -10.31 27.30 -8.00
N ILE A 140 -9.27 27.18 -7.17
CA ILE A 140 -9.28 27.69 -5.79
C ILE A 140 -9.42 29.22 -5.78
N ALA A 141 -8.65 29.93 -6.61
CA ALA A 141 -8.75 31.37 -6.74
C ALA A 141 -10.14 31.83 -7.24
N ALA A 142 -10.75 31.09 -8.17
CA ALA A 142 -12.10 31.37 -8.65
C ALA A 142 -13.17 31.19 -7.55
N VAL A 143 -13.05 30.17 -6.70
CA VAL A 143 -13.93 29.95 -5.54
C VAL A 143 -13.83 31.14 -4.58
N TYR A 144 -12.61 31.53 -4.18
CA TYR A 144 -12.42 32.67 -3.27
C TYR A 144 -12.85 34.01 -3.88
N ALA A 145 -12.67 34.21 -5.18
CA ALA A 145 -13.15 35.42 -5.87
C ALA A 145 -14.69 35.49 -5.94
N SER A 146 -15.37 34.35 -6.05
CA SER A 146 -16.84 34.30 -6.06
C SER A 146 -17.46 34.56 -4.68
N GLU A 147 -16.78 34.19 -3.60
CA GLU A 147 -17.23 34.45 -2.22
C GLU A 147 -17.07 35.93 -1.82
N LEU A 148 -16.07 36.63 -2.37
CA LEU A 148 -15.83 38.07 -2.13
C LEU A 148 -16.76 39.02 -2.91
N ILE A 149 -17.54 38.53 -3.88
CA ILE A 149 -18.50 39.32 -4.66
C ILE A 149 -19.91 39.31 -4.04
N ILE A 150 -20.14 38.49 -3.00
CA ILE A 150 -21.45 38.33 -2.33
C ILE A 150 -21.55 39.14 -1.01
N CYS A 151 -20.52 39.92 -0.64
CA CYS A 151 -20.57 40.89 0.47
C CYS A 151 -20.47 42.33 -0.07
#